data_AF-A0A812RIN2-F1
#
_entry.id   AF-A0A812RIN2-F1
#
_cell.length_a   1.000
_cell.length_b   1.000
_cell.length_c   1.000
_cell.angle_alpha   90.00
_cell.angle_beta   90.00
_cell.angle_gamma   90.00
#
_symmetry.space_group_name_H-M   'P 1'
#
loop_
_entity.id
_entity.type
_entity.pdbx_description
1 polymer ?
#
loop_
_entity_poly.entity_id
_entity_poly.type
_entity_poly.pdbx_seq_one_letter_code
_entity_poly.pdbx_strand_id
1 'polypeptide(L)'
;MAANEDFNALKAAVLKAETSELSGQLGRAALAWEFLLGFAAKKPFYRSHLCQVIEALLAQPGWRDVYARSQELQEMAETVHEDVKKALAAVPAAPAPAPKQEERPKSGPSKDVEWPSWEVLEEVVKKETFMAANEEFRVLRLAVIAADEVQLASQVAHAAMAWEFIAGFAAKKPHFRSQVVEVVSALRKESGWEAALEAAQPSLRSRLAELPEAVRGPLSRADKSPSALSGGDSSMDEIGQEQEHQMPYTSPDFQSLEERLRSMQSCVANLAPDEPPAVGDVKSTPPTLPEEPEPDAREELVSQLLDSAKPPEAKPQGDAVPAEDAVPDEASCILDMAASLEAAQPVVAHYLRIHALEMLLAAKQSGQSRTAEADKLLLTTFEKAEQTKASLDLTGGAEQLRHFAVQNYEQAISADGGVATADLAQNLLTAGLCLGALAQFGQMEPALAERAAYAKSRAGHLRECLRHQLPPAAPQPPVQPPAAPAAPAPPPPRTPAADPPRAPNPPPSADLRPADPKPEAPPSRPAVVPVQQAPPAVPAVPAVPAAATLPPSKRQAEARKKADQAIAAVAAGSDDSARALIKEALGLLHGL
;
A
#
# COMPACT_ATOMS: atom_id res chain seq x y z
N MET A 1 -2.63 8.97 13.99
CA MET A 1 -1.58 8.03 13.58
C MET A 1 -0.51 8.77 12.79
N ALA A 2 -0.79 9.27 11.57
CA ALA A 2 0.13 10.06 10.73
C ALA A 2 1.16 10.94 11.50
N ALA A 3 0.70 11.90 12.31
CA ALA A 3 1.61 12.78 13.07
C ALA A 3 2.68 12.08 13.94
N ASN A 4 2.45 10.84 14.39
CA ASN A 4 3.45 10.05 15.12
C ASN A 4 4.52 9.47 14.17
N GLU A 5 4.14 9.08 12.95
CA GLU A 5 5.04 8.64 11.89
C GLU A 5 5.85 9.83 11.36
N ASP A 6 5.19 10.96 11.10
CA ASP A 6 5.81 12.24 10.73
C ASP A 6 6.84 12.68 11.78
N PHE A 7 6.49 12.62 13.07
CA PHE A 7 7.41 12.94 14.16
C PHE A 7 8.60 11.98 14.22
N ASN A 8 8.38 10.68 14.04
CA ASN A 8 9.47 9.69 14.04
C ASN A 8 10.40 9.88 12.84
N ALA A 9 9.87 10.20 11.66
CA ALA A 9 10.64 10.52 10.47
C ALA A 9 11.45 11.82 10.65
N LEU A 10 10.82 12.89 11.15
CA LEU A 10 11.49 14.16 11.46
C LEU A 10 12.59 13.96 12.51
N LYS A 11 12.32 13.22 13.59
CA LYS A 11 13.32 12.85 14.60
C LYS A 11 14.50 12.11 13.98
N ALA A 12 14.23 11.10 13.15
CA ALA A 12 15.27 10.30 12.51
C ALA A 12 16.11 11.12 11.53
N ALA A 13 15.51 12.07 10.81
CA ALA A 13 16.22 13.01 9.96
C ALA A 13 17.09 13.97 10.78
N VAL A 14 16.51 14.69 11.75
CA VAL A 14 17.22 15.70 12.55
C VAL A 14 18.39 15.12 13.36
N LEU A 15 18.21 13.93 13.96
CA LEU A 15 19.26 13.30 14.77
C LEU A 15 20.36 12.60 13.95
N LYS A 16 20.18 12.44 12.63
CA LYS A 16 21.20 11.90 11.72
C LYS A 16 21.85 12.98 10.84
N ALA A 17 21.15 14.08 10.60
CA ALA A 17 21.59 15.12 9.68
C ALA A 17 22.84 15.85 10.16
N GLU A 18 23.71 16.21 9.22
CA GLU A 18 24.86 17.05 9.52
C GLU A 18 24.44 18.52 9.74
N THR A 19 25.28 19.28 10.46
CA THR A 19 25.15 20.74 10.68
C THR A 19 24.92 21.52 9.37
N SER A 20 25.57 21.09 8.29
CA SER A 20 25.43 21.62 6.92
C SER A 20 24.03 21.37 6.35
N GLU A 21 23.50 20.15 6.46
CA GLU A 21 22.19 19.75 5.96
C GLU A 21 21.06 20.45 6.72
N LEU A 22 21.14 20.51 8.05
CA LEU A 22 20.20 21.27 8.88
C LEU A 22 20.20 22.75 8.52
N SER A 23 21.37 23.33 8.22
CA SER A 23 21.48 24.72 7.74
C SER A 23 20.84 24.92 6.36
N GLY A 24 20.91 23.92 5.47
CA GLY A 24 20.21 23.92 4.18
C GLY A 24 18.68 23.90 4.29
N GLN A 25 18.12 23.43 5.42
CA GLN A 25 16.68 23.34 5.66
C GLN A 25 16.09 24.56 6.41
N LEU A 26 16.85 25.65 6.60
CA LEU A 26 16.39 26.83 7.36
C LEU A 26 15.09 27.45 6.84
N GLY A 27 14.82 27.38 5.52
CA GLY A 27 13.56 27.83 4.94
C GLY A 27 12.30 27.07 5.41
N ARG A 28 12.48 25.91 6.07
CA ARG A 28 11.41 25.09 6.67
C ARG A 28 11.42 25.12 8.20
N ALA A 29 12.32 25.87 8.82
CA ALA A 29 12.52 25.83 10.28
C ALA A 29 11.28 26.30 11.06
N ALA A 30 10.56 27.33 10.59
CA ALA A 30 9.34 27.82 11.24
C ALA A 30 8.26 26.73 11.31
N LEU A 31 7.92 26.11 10.17
CA LEU A 31 6.95 25.02 10.08
C LEU A 31 7.35 23.80 10.94
N ALA A 32 8.64 23.47 10.97
CA ALA A 32 9.16 22.40 11.82
C ALA A 32 9.01 22.73 13.31
N TRP A 33 9.22 23.99 13.73
CA TRP A 33 8.97 24.43 15.10
C TRP A 33 7.47 24.40 15.46
N GLU A 34 6.58 24.90 14.59
CA GLU A 34 5.12 24.82 14.77
C GLU A 34 4.66 23.38 14.96
N PHE A 35 5.14 22.47 14.11
CA PHE A 35 4.86 21.04 14.21
C PHE A 35 5.37 20.45 15.54
N LEU A 36 6.62 20.71 15.92
CA LEU A 36 7.21 20.16 17.16
C LEU A 36 6.49 20.65 18.41
N LEU A 37 6.14 21.94 18.49
CA LEU A 37 5.42 22.51 19.64
C LEU A 37 3.96 22.05 19.68
N GLY A 38 3.27 22.05 18.54
CA GLY A 38 1.89 21.54 18.42
C GLY A 38 1.79 20.03 18.71
N PHE A 39 2.82 19.25 18.36
CA PHE A 39 2.95 17.85 18.71
C PHE A 39 3.25 17.67 20.20
N ALA A 40 4.16 18.46 20.78
CA ALA A 40 4.49 18.43 22.21
C ALA A 40 3.27 18.70 23.10
N ALA A 41 2.45 19.71 22.77
CA ALA A 41 1.22 20.02 23.49
C ALA A 41 0.19 18.86 23.44
N LYS A 42 0.12 18.11 22.33
CA LYS A 42 -0.85 17.01 22.14
C LYS A 42 -0.34 15.63 22.58
N LYS A 43 0.97 15.42 22.69
CA LYS A 43 1.61 14.10 22.89
C LYS A 43 2.73 14.15 23.95
N PRO A 44 2.42 14.45 25.22
CA PRO A 44 3.42 14.58 26.29
C PRO A 44 4.26 13.30 26.54
N PHE A 45 3.76 12.12 26.15
CA PHE A 45 4.53 10.87 26.21
C PHE A 45 5.85 10.91 25.43
N TYR A 46 5.93 11.72 24.37
CA TYR A 46 7.13 11.87 23.54
C TYR A 46 8.16 12.87 24.10
N ARG A 47 7.94 13.45 25.29
CA ARG A 47 8.78 14.51 25.90
C ARG A 47 10.28 14.31 25.74
N SER A 48 10.82 13.13 26.08
CA SER A 48 12.27 12.87 26.03
C SER A 48 12.81 12.89 24.59
N HIS A 49 12.04 12.42 23.62
CA HIS A 49 12.39 12.48 22.21
C HIS A 49 12.25 13.89 21.64
N LEU A 50 11.26 14.66 22.11
CA LEU A 50 11.10 16.06 21.77
C LEU A 50 12.31 16.88 22.27
N CYS A 51 12.72 16.73 23.53
CA CYS A 51 13.92 17.39 24.06
C CYS A 51 15.16 17.08 23.21
N GLN A 52 15.41 15.82 22.84
CA GLN A 52 16.53 15.43 21.97
C GLN A 52 16.53 16.14 20.61
N VAL A 53 15.37 16.19 19.93
CA VAL A 53 15.24 16.86 18.63
C VAL A 53 15.41 18.37 18.79
N ILE A 54 14.81 18.96 19.82
CA ILE A 54 14.86 20.39 20.10
C ILE A 54 16.29 20.83 20.45
N GLU A 55 17.02 20.08 21.27
CA GLU A 55 18.43 20.32 21.58
C GLU A 55 19.30 20.26 20.32
N ALA A 56 19.08 19.26 19.44
CA ALA A 56 19.80 19.13 18.18
C ALA A 56 19.53 20.30 17.20
N LEU A 57 18.29 20.79 17.14
CA LEU A 57 17.95 21.98 16.33
C LEU A 57 18.53 23.26 16.95
N LEU A 58 18.44 23.45 18.27
CA LEU A 58 18.94 24.66 18.95
C LEU A 58 20.47 24.74 19.00
N ALA A 59 21.17 23.63 18.79
CA ALA A 59 22.61 23.62 18.52
C ALA A 59 22.97 24.40 17.23
N GLN A 60 22.04 24.50 16.27
CA GLN A 60 22.21 25.24 15.02
C GLN A 60 21.81 26.71 15.18
N PRO A 61 22.72 27.68 14.95
CA PRO A 61 22.43 29.11 15.16
C PRO A 61 21.24 29.63 14.35
N GLY A 62 21.09 29.22 13.09
CA GLY A 62 19.97 29.67 12.24
C GLY A 62 18.61 29.17 12.73
N TRP A 63 18.52 27.95 13.24
CA TRP A 63 17.26 27.38 13.76
C TRP A 63 16.84 28.05 15.07
N ARG A 64 17.83 28.37 15.92
CA ARG A 64 17.67 29.17 17.13
C ARG A 64 17.19 30.58 16.80
N ASP A 65 17.77 31.23 15.80
CA ASP A 65 17.37 32.57 15.34
C ASP A 65 15.91 32.60 14.83
N VAL A 66 15.48 31.56 14.10
CA VAL A 66 14.08 31.46 13.63
C VAL A 66 13.11 31.33 14.81
N TYR A 67 13.42 30.47 15.79
CA TYR A 67 12.63 30.35 17.01
C TYR A 67 12.60 31.65 17.84
N ALA A 68 13.76 32.31 17.99
CA ALA A 68 13.88 33.54 18.79
C ALA A 68 13.17 34.75 18.17
N ARG A 69 12.95 34.78 16.85
CA ARG A 69 12.27 35.87 16.14
C ARG A 69 10.75 35.72 16.09
N SER A 70 10.21 34.51 16.24
CA SER A 70 8.76 34.28 16.20
C SER A 70 8.14 34.34 17.59
N GLN A 71 7.33 35.37 17.84
CA GLN A 71 6.55 35.49 19.07
C GLN A 71 5.52 34.35 19.18
N GLU A 72 4.89 33.94 18.08
CA GLU A 72 3.89 32.86 18.07
C GLU A 72 4.51 31.52 18.51
N LEU A 73 5.74 31.21 18.10
CA LEU A 73 6.46 30.03 18.57
C LEU A 73 6.79 30.09 20.07
N GLN A 74 7.07 31.28 20.61
CA GLN A 74 7.32 31.46 22.05
C GLN A 74 6.02 31.31 22.87
N GLU A 75 4.90 31.85 22.38
CA GLU A 75 3.59 31.68 23.00
C GLU A 75 3.12 30.21 22.95
N MET A 76 3.35 29.51 21.83
CA MET A 76 3.14 28.06 21.75
C MET A 76 4.02 27.29 22.73
N ALA A 77 5.29 27.67 22.89
CA ALA A 77 6.20 27.05 23.86
C ALA A 77 5.74 27.24 25.32
N GLU A 78 5.00 28.29 25.66
CA GLU A 78 4.44 28.39 27.02
C GLU A 78 3.31 27.39 27.30
N THR A 79 2.75 26.74 26.28
CA THR A 79 1.70 25.71 26.42
C THR A 79 2.23 24.27 26.55
N VAL A 80 3.54 24.04 26.33
CA VAL A 80 4.14 22.69 26.35
C VAL A 80 4.62 22.28 27.75
N HIS A 81 4.97 21.01 27.92
CA HIS A 81 5.47 20.44 29.17
C HIS A 81 6.80 21.09 29.63
N GLU A 82 6.99 21.27 30.94
CA GLU A 82 8.14 21.95 31.54
C GLU A 82 9.51 21.39 31.08
N ASP A 83 9.67 20.08 30.91
CA ASP A 83 10.90 19.49 30.36
C ASP A 83 11.27 20.04 28.96
N VAL A 84 10.25 20.31 28.13
CA VAL A 84 10.42 20.85 26.78
C VAL A 84 10.67 22.37 26.86
N LYS A 85 9.98 23.10 27.73
CA LYS A 85 10.31 24.51 28.03
C LYS A 85 11.75 24.67 28.48
N LYS A 86 12.22 23.78 29.36
CA LYS A 86 13.59 23.76 29.86
C LYS A 86 14.61 23.46 28.75
N ALA A 87 14.30 22.57 27.82
CA ALA A 87 15.15 22.33 26.64
C ALA A 87 15.23 23.56 25.72
N LEU A 88 14.11 24.26 25.51
CA LEU A 88 14.06 25.53 24.75
C LEU A 88 14.84 26.66 25.47
N ALA A 89 14.74 26.73 26.80
CA ALA A 89 15.42 27.72 27.65
C ALA A 89 16.89 27.39 27.96
N ALA A 90 17.37 26.18 27.69
CA ALA A 90 18.77 25.79 27.86
C ALA A 90 19.72 26.48 26.85
N VAL A 91 19.16 27.20 25.88
CA VAL A 91 19.89 28.07 24.97
C VAL A 91 20.55 29.22 25.74
N PRO A 92 21.89 29.34 25.73
CA PRO A 92 22.51 30.55 26.24
C PRO A 92 22.04 31.74 25.40
N ALA A 93 21.43 32.72 26.06
CA ALA A 93 20.92 33.93 25.43
C ALA A 93 22.00 34.52 24.51
N ALA A 94 21.71 34.61 23.22
CA ALA A 94 22.65 35.13 22.24
C ALA A 94 23.10 36.53 22.69
N PRO A 95 24.40 36.85 22.68
CA PRO A 95 24.89 38.16 23.11
C PRO A 95 24.16 39.23 22.29
N ALA A 96 23.49 40.15 22.99
CA ALA A 96 22.52 41.06 22.39
C ALA A 96 23.09 41.71 21.12
N PRO A 97 22.45 41.51 19.94
CA PRO A 97 23.01 41.98 18.69
C PRO A 97 23.11 43.50 18.73
N ALA A 98 24.33 44.02 18.63
CA ALA A 98 24.57 45.45 18.49
C ALA A 98 23.76 45.98 17.30
N PRO A 99 23.16 47.19 17.39
CA PRO A 99 22.21 47.69 16.41
C PRO A 99 22.87 47.85 15.04
N LYS A 100 22.68 46.85 14.18
CA LYS A 100 23.00 46.91 12.75
C LYS A 100 21.80 47.49 12.02
N GLN A 101 22.08 48.42 11.11
CA GLN A 101 21.10 49.01 10.22
C GLN A 101 20.38 47.92 9.41
N GLU A 102 19.11 48.17 9.07
CA GLU A 102 18.29 47.28 8.25
C GLU A 102 18.89 47.10 6.85
N GLU A 103 19.73 46.08 6.67
CA GLU A 103 20.01 45.55 5.34
C GLU A 103 18.74 44.85 4.84
N ARG A 104 18.03 45.54 3.93
CA ARG A 104 16.94 45.01 3.11
C ARG A 104 17.33 43.61 2.61
N PRO A 105 16.50 42.57 2.82
CA PRO A 105 16.90 41.19 2.55
C PRO A 105 17.32 41.05 1.09
N LYS A 106 18.55 40.59 0.87
CA LYS A 106 19.02 40.18 -0.46
C LYS A 106 18.21 38.96 -0.86
N SER A 107 17.24 39.15 -1.75
CA SER A 107 16.62 38.03 -2.45
C SER A 107 17.73 37.21 -3.09
N GLY A 108 17.74 35.91 -2.79
CA GLY A 108 18.46 34.98 -3.65
C GLY A 108 17.86 35.03 -5.07
N PRO A 109 18.53 34.45 -6.08
CA PRO A 109 17.89 34.26 -7.38
C PRO A 109 16.63 33.41 -7.17
N SER A 110 15.45 34.03 -7.27
CA SER A 110 14.17 33.31 -7.29
C SER A 110 14.25 32.30 -8.41
N LYS A 111 13.85 31.05 -8.14
CA LYS A 111 13.75 30.05 -9.21
C LYS A 111 12.67 30.51 -10.17
N ASP A 112 12.96 30.47 -11.46
CA ASP A 112 11.96 30.73 -12.48
C ASP A 112 10.86 29.67 -12.36
N VAL A 113 9.66 30.14 -12.03
CA VAL A 113 8.48 29.29 -11.88
C VAL A 113 7.80 29.17 -13.24
N GLU A 114 7.65 27.95 -13.71
CA GLU A 114 6.95 27.65 -14.96
C GLU A 114 5.43 27.77 -14.75
N TRP A 115 4.83 28.77 -15.39
CA TRP A 115 3.39 29.02 -15.36
C TRP A 115 2.69 28.25 -16.50
N PRO A 116 1.44 27.80 -16.29
CA PRO A 116 0.66 27.16 -17.35
C PRO A 116 0.43 28.12 -18.53
N SER A 117 0.24 27.58 -19.73
CA SER A 117 -0.18 28.40 -20.87
C SER A 117 -1.57 28.99 -20.60
N TRP A 118 -1.61 30.32 -20.42
CA TRP A 118 -2.85 31.06 -20.17
C TRP A 118 -3.84 30.93 -21.33
N GLU A 119 -3.37 30.72 -22.57
CA GLU A 119 -4.22 30.45 -23.74
C GLU A 119 -4.98 29.12 -23.61
N VAL A 120 -4.30 28.07 -23.12
CA VAL A 120 -4.91 26.75 -22.90
C VAL A 120 -5.94 26.82 -21.77
N LEU A 121 -5.63 27.51 -20.67
CA LEU A 121 -6.58 27.74 -19.59
C LEU A 121 -7.81 28.53 -20.07
N GLU A 122 -7.60 29.57 -20.89
CA GLU A 122 -8.69 30.36 -21.47
C GLU A 122 -9.55 29.50 -22.43
N GLU A 123 -8.96 28.63 -23.24
CA GLU A 123 -9.70 27.67 -24.06
C GLU A 123 -10.53 26.71 -23.21
N VAL A 124 -9.99 26.17 -22.10
CA VAL A 124 -10.72 25.29 -21.19
C VAL A 124 -11.91 26.01 -20.55
N VAL A 125 -11.74 27.27 -20.14
CA VAL A 125 -12.83 28.10 -19.60
C VAL A 125 -13.90 28.36 -20.66
N LYS A 126 -13.50 28.75 -21.88
CA LYS A 126 -14.40 29.03 -23.01
C LYS A 126 -15.18 27.79 -23.50
N LYS A 127 -14.55 26.61 -23.49
CA LYS A 127 -15.14 25.33 -23.95
C LYS A 127 -15.78 24.52 -22.82
N GLU A 128 -15.65 24.97 -21.57
CA GLU A 128 -16.04 24.27 -20.34
C GLU A 128 -15.46 22.85 -20.16
N THR A 129 -14.30 22.56 -20.75
CA THR A 129 -13.69 21.22 -20.81
C THR A 129 -12.96 20.80 -19.53
N PHE A 130 -13.41 21.28 -18.37
CA PHE A 130 -12.79 21.06 -17.05
C PHE A 130 -12.56 19.58 -16.69
N MET A 131 -13.36 18.65 -17.24
CA MET A 131 -13.19 17.22 -17.02
C MET A 131 -11.91 16.65 -17.62
N ALA A 132 -11.39 17.23 -18.71
CA ALA A 132 -10.09 16.85 -19.29
C ALA A 132 -8.91 17.56 -18.58
N ALA A 133 -9.15 18.74 -18.01
CA ALA A 133 -8.09 19.70 -17.64
C ALA A 133 -7.31 19.40 -16.34
N ASN A 134 -6.97 18.13 -16.08
CA ASN A 134 -6.22 17.71 -14.89
C ASN A 134 -4.79 18.26 -14.88
N GLU A 135 -4.14 18.30 -16.04
CA GLU A 135 -2.73 18.65 -16.14
C GLU A 135 -2.52 20.16 -16.01
N GLU A 136 -3.41 20.94 -16.62
CA GLU A 136 -3.46 22.39 -16.52
C GLU A 136 -3.71 22.83 -15.06
N PHE A 137 -4.58 22.13 -14.33
CA PHE A 137 -4.77 22.36 -12.89
C PHE A 137 -3.53 21.95 -12.08
N ARG A 138 -2.86 20.85 -12.44
CA ARG A 138 -1.61 20.40 -11.78
C ARG A 138 -0.50 21.44 -11.94
N VAL A 139 -0.28 21.93 -13.16
CA VAL A 139 0.72 22.96 -13.47
C VAL A 139 0.36 24.28 -12.79
N LEU A 140 -0.89 24.76 -12.89
CA LEU A 140 -1.34 25.96 -12.18
C LEU A 140 -1.11 25.87 -10.67
N ARG A 141 -1.46 24.73 -10.05
CA ARG A 141 -1.24 24.50 -8.62
C ARG A 141 0.24 24.55 -8.24
N LEU A 142 1.10 23.86 -9.00
CA LEU A 142 2.54 23.86 -8.74
C LEU A 142 3.13 25.26 -8.88
N ALA A 143 2.74 26.01 -9.91
CA ALA A 143 3.18 27.39 -10.12
C ALA A 143 2.77 28.30 -8.95
N VAL A 144 1.48 28.29 -8.57
CA VAL A 144 0.94 29.12 -7.48
C VAL A 144 1.59 28.82 -6.12
N ILE A 145 1.90 27.56 -5.82
CA ILE A 145 2.53 27.17 -4.54
C ILE A 145 4.04 27.50 -4.52
N ALA A 146 4.71 27.43 -5.68
CA ALA A 146 6.13 27.71 -5.79
C ALA A 146 6.46 29.22 -5.92
N ALA A 147 5.52 30.02 -6.40
CA ALA A 147 5.71 31.44 -6.68
C ALA A 147 5.87 32.29 -5.41
N ASP A 148 6.84 33.22 -5.46
CA ASP A 148 6.94 34.30 -4.48
C ASP A 148 5.88 35.40 -4.72
N GLU A 149 5.75 36.34 -3.78
CA GLU A 149 4.76 37.43 -3.86
C GLU A 149 4.95 38.31 -5.11
N VAL A 150 6.18 38.46 -5.61
CA VAL A 150 6.49 39.27 -6.80
C VAL A 150 6.09 38.52 -8.06
N GLN A 151 6.37 37.22 -8.12
CA GLN A 151 5.91 36.33 -9.19
C GLN A 151 4.37 36.25 -9.23
N LEU A 152 3.69 36.10 -8.08
CA LEU A 152 2.23 36.16 -8.00
C LEU A 152 1.66 37.50 -8.47
N ALA A 153 2.23 38.62 -8.01
CA ALA A 153 1.83 39.97 -8.43
C ALA A 153 2.01 40.17 -9.95
N SER A 154 3.04 39.58 -10.57
CA SER A 154 3.26 39.65 -12.02
C SER A 154 2.14 39.00 -12.84
N GLN A 155 1.41 38.03 -12.28
CA GLN A 155 0.36 37.27 -12.96
C GLN A 155 -1.06 37.79 -12.69
N VAL A 156 -1.23 38.87 -11.92
CA VAL A 156 -2.55 39.45 -11.58
C VAL A 156 -3.39 39.78 -12.82
N ALA A 157 -2.77 40.09 -13.95
CA ALA A 157 -3.46 40.30 -15.24
C ALA A 157 -4.30 39.09 -15.70
N HIS A 158 -3.92 37.87 -15.29
CA HIS A 158 -4.62 36.62 -15.62
C HIS A 158 -5.58 36.15 -14.51
N ALA A 159 -5.62 36.84 -13.36
CA ALA A 159 -6.33 36.39 -12.17
C ALA A 159 -7.82 36.11 -12.40
N ALA A 160 -8.53 36.96 -13.15
CA ALA A 160 -9.95 36.76 -13.43
C ALA A 160 -10.24 35.44 -14.17
N MET A 161 -9.44 35.11 -15.18
CA MET A 161 -9.57 33.86 -15.94
C MET A 161 -9.12 32.64 -15.10
N ALA A 162 -8.05 32.78 -14.32
CA ALA A 162 -7.62 31.75 -13.39
C ALA A 162 -8.69 31.43 -12.33
N TRP A 163 -9.40 32.43 -11.82
CA TRP A 163 -10.54 32.22 -10.92
C TRP A 163 -11.71 31.50 -11.59
N GLU A 164 -12.05 31.84 -12.85
CA GLU A 164 -13.08 31.12 -13.62
C GLU A 164 -12.70 29.67 -13.90
N PHE A 165 -11.42 29.40 -14.18
CA PHE A 165 -10.87 28.06 -14.32
C PHE A 165 -10.97 27.27 -13.00
N ILE A 166 -10.48 27.82 -11.89
CA ILE A 166 -10.49 27.16 -10.57
C ILE A 166 -11.94 26.85 -10.14
N ALA A 167 -12.87 27.79 -10.31
CA ALA A 167 -14.27 27.58 -9.96
C ALA A 167 -14.94 26.51 -10.84
N GLY A 168 -14.73 26.56 -12.17
CA GLY A 168 -15.27 25.55 -13.10
C GLY A 168 -14.70 24.15 -12.85
N PHE A 169 -13.39 24.06 -12.59
CA PHE A 169 -12.70 22.81 -12.25
C PHE A 169 -13.22 22.22 -10.94
N ALA A 170 -13.30 23.02 -9.88
CA ALA A 170 -13.78 22.58 -8.57
C ALA A 170 -15.26 22.12 -8.60
N ALA A 171 -16.09 22.74 -9.44
CA ALA A 171 -17.49 22.33 -9.62
C ALA A 171 -17.64 20.97 -10.33
N LYS A 172 -16.75 20.64 -11.28
CA LYS A 172 -16.79 19.35 -12.00
C LYS A 172 -16.02 18.23 -11.29
N LYS A 173 -15.02 18.55 -10.47
CA LYS A 173 -14.10 17.58 -9.84
C LYS A 173 -14.02 17.74 -8.32
N PRO A 174 -15.04 17.30 -7.57
CA PRO A 174 -15.10 17.48 -6.11
C PRO A 174 -14.01 16.70 -5.35
N HIS A 175 -13.33 15.71 -5.95
CA HIS A 175 -12.22 14.99 -5.33
C HIS A 175 -10.93 15.83 -5.21
N PHE A 176 -10.75 16.88 -6.02
CA PHE A 176 -9.61 17.81 -5.91
C PHE A 176 -9.80 18.90 -4.83
N ARG A 177 -10.83 18.79 -3.99
CA ARG A 177 -11.24 19.79 -2.98
C ARG A 177 -10.09 20.41 -2.17
N SER A 178 -9.23 19.58 -1.59
CA SER A 178 -8.12 20.01 -0.74
C SER A 178 -7.08 20.82 -1.52
N GLN A 179 -6.74 20.35 -2.72
CA GLN A 179 -5.80 21.01 -3.63
C GLN A 179 -6.35 22.35 -4.14
N VAL A 180 -7.65 22.44 -4.43
CA VAL A 180 -8.32 23.70 -4.77
C VAL A 180 -8.22 24.68 -3.61
N VAL A 181 -8.57 24.27 -2.39
CA VAL A 181 -8.51 25.14 -1.20
C VAL A 181 -7.09 25.66 -0.94
N GLU A 182 -6.07 24.84 -1.14
CA GLU A 182 -4.66 25.22 -1.04
C GLU A 182 -4.29 26.31 -2.07
N VAL A 183 -4.65 26.14 -3.35
CA VAL A 183 -4.42 27.13 -4.42
C VAL A 183 -5.15 28.44 -4.12
N VAL A 184 -6.44 28.38 -3.75
CA VAL A 184 -7.22 29.55 -3.35
C VAL A 184 -6.54 30.31 -2.20
N SER A 185 -6.09 29.57 -1.18
CA SER A 185 -5.46 30.16 0.01
C SER A 185 -4.09 30.78 -0.27
N ALA A 186 -3.35 30.25 -1.26
CA ALA A 186 -2.10 30.85 -1.73
C ALA A 186 -2.35 32.13 -2.54
N LEU A 187 -3.27 32.10 -3.51
CA LEU A 187 -3.63 33.26 -4.34
C LEU A 187 -4.14 34.44 -3.49
N ARG A 188 -4.99 34.18 -2.48
CA ARG A 188 -5.54 35.22 -1.58
C ARG A 188 -4.52 35.91 -0.68
N LYS A 189 -3.26 35.47 -0.63
CA LYS A 189 -2.19 36.21 0.07
C LYS A 189 -1.79 37.48 -0.67
N GLU A 190 -1.99 37.52 -1.98
CA GLU A 190 -1.73 38.70 -2.81
C GLU A 190 -3.03 39.50 -3.02
N SER A 191 -2.94 40.80 -2.74
CA SER A 191 -4.06 41.76 -2.74
C SER A 191 -4.73 41.99 -4.10
N GLY A 192 -3.96 41.97 -5.19
CA GLY A 192 -4.45 42.09 -6.56
C GLY A 192 -5.26 40.88 -7.01
N TRP A 193 -4.85 39.67 -6.60
CA TRP A 193 -5.63 38.44 -6.82
C TRP A 193 -6.98 38.46 -6.07
N GLU A 194 -7.02 38.95 -4.83
CA GLU A 194 -8.28 39.14 -4.10
C GLU A 194 -9.14 40.26 -4.71
N ALA A 195 -8.53 41.37 -5.13
CA ALA A 195 -9.24 42.45 -5.82
C ALA A 195 -9.84 41.97 -7.16
N ALA A 196 -9.13 41.11 -7.90
CA ALA A 196 -9.64 40.48 -9.12
C ALA A 196 -10.79 39.50 -8.86
N LEU A 197 -10.78 38.77 -7.74
CA LEU A 197 -11.89 37.91 -7.32
C LEU A 197 -13.15 38.73 -6.98
N GLU A 198 -12.97 39.86 -6.29
CA GLU A 198 -14.08 40.77 -5.97
C GLU A 198 -14.63 41.49 -7.22
N ALA A 199 -13.76 41.91 -8.12
CA ALA A 199 -14.14 42.55 -9.39
C ALA A 199 -14.68 41.56 -10.45
N ALA A 200 -14.61 40.25 -10.19
CA ALA A 200 -15.00 39.22 -11.14
C ALA A 200 -16.50 39.26 -11.52
N GLN A 201 -16.79 38.75 -12.71
CA GLN A 201 -18.12 38.81 -13.30
C GLN A 201 -19.19 38.06 -12.47
N PRO A 202 -20.48 38.42 -12.60
CA PRO A 202 -21.58 37.72 -11.94
C PRO A 202 -21.63 36.21 -12.25
N SER A 203 -21.15 35.80 -13.43
CA SER A 203 -20.96 34.40 -13.84
C SER A 203 -20.07 33.62 -12.86
N LEU A 204 -18.91 34.19 -12.49
CA LEU A 204 -18.02 33.58 -11.51
C LEU A 204 -18.72 33.48 -10.15
N ARG A 205 -19.35 34.56 -9.69
CA ARG A 205 -20.06 34.58 -8.39
C ARG A 205 -21.15 33.50 -8.33
N SER A 206 -21.87 33.24 -9.42
CA SER A 206 -22.83 32.13 -9.51
C SER A 206 -22.15 30.76 -9.37
N ARG A 207 -21.04 30.51 -10.09
CA ARG A 207 -20.27 29.25 -9.98
C ARG A 207 -19.72 29.04 -8.57
N LEU A 208 -19.18 30.09 -7.94
CA LEU A 208 -18.69 30.04 -6.56
C LEU A 208 -19.80 29.69 -5.56
N ALA A 209 -21.04 30.14 -5.81
CA ALA A 209 -22.20 29.79 -5.00
C ALA A 209 -22.68 28.34 -5.18
N GLU A 210 -22.39 27.71 -6.32
CA GLU A 210 -22.66 26.29 -6.59
C GLU A 210 -21.62 25.34 -5.95
N LEU A 211 -20.43 25.83 -5.60
CA LEU A 211 -19.37 24.99 -5.03
C LEU A 211 -19.73 24.39 -3.65
N PRO A 212 -19.22 23.18 -3.33
CA PRO A 212 -19.38 22.56 -2.01
C PRO A 212 -18.88 23.44 -0.87
N GLU A 213 -19.56 23.39 0.28
CA GLU A 213 -19.42 24.36 1.38
C GLU A 213 -17.97 24.60 1.84
N ALA A 214 -17.17 23.57 2.12
CA ALA A 214 -15.76 23.78 2.51
C ALA A 214 -14.78 24.15 1.37
N VAL A 215 -15.23 24.29 0.10
CA VAL A 215 -14.50 25.09 -0.91
C VAL A 215 -15.00 26.53 -0.90
N ARG A 216 -16.32 26.70 -0.72
CA ARG A 216 -16.97 28.00 -0.58
C ARG A 216 -16.45 28.78 0.62
N GLY A 217 -16.20 28.17 1.79
CA GLY A 217 -15.67 28.85 2.97
C GLY A 217 -14.36 29.62 2.73
N PRO A 218 -13.32 28.98 2.16
CA PRO A 218 -12.09 29.67 1.73
C PRO A 218 -12.25 30.70 0.60
N LEU A 219 -13.31 30.62 -0.22
CA LEU A 219 -13.58 31.54 -1.34
C LEU A 219 -14.46 32.72 -0.92
N SER A 220 -15.41 32.50 -0.02
CA SER A 220 -16.20 33.55 0.61
C SER A 220 -15.28 34.39 1.48
N ARG A 221 -15.38 35.71 1.33
CA ARG A 221 -14.90 36.63 2.35
C ARG A 221 -15.70 36.33 3.60
N ALA A 222 -15.05 35.77 4.63
CA ALA A 222 -15.69 35.68 5.93
C ALA A 222 -15.92 37.11 6.39
N ASP A 223 -17.18 37.55 6.42
CA ASP A 223 -17.61 38.84 6.95
C ASP A 223 -17.39 38.89 8.46
N LYS A 224 -16.11 38.90 8.87
CA LYS A 224 -15.65 39.34 10.19
C LYS A 224 -15.69 40.87 10.25
N SER A 225 -16.84 41.44 9.92
CA SER A 225 -17.20 42.78 10.38
C SER A 225 -17.58 42.64 11.86
N PRO A 226 -16.88 43.31 12.80
CA PRO A 226 -17.15 43.17 14.24
C PRO A 226 -18.42 43.94 14.62
N SER A 227 -19.58 43.43 14.22
CA SER A 227 -20.88 43.96 14.61
C SER A 227 -21.33 43.35 15.94
N ALA A 228 -21.60 44.22 16.91
CA ALA A 228 -21.82 43.84 18.30
C ALA A 228 -23.15 43.11 18.54
N LEU A 229 -23.09 42.07 19.38
CA LEU A 229 -24.19 41.53 20.17
C LEU A 229 -23.75 41.71 21.64
N SER A 230 -24.33 42.60 22.45
CA SER A 230 -25.75 42.77 22.78
C SER A 230 -26.34 41.45 23.28
N GLY A 231 -26.49 41.35 24.61
CA GLY A 231 -26.76 40.09 25.30
C GLY A 231 -28.21 39.61 25.20
N GLY A 232 -28.37 38.30 25.35
CA GLY A 232 -29.65 37.62 25.53
C GLY A 232 -29.44 36.44 26.48
N ASP A 233 -29.85 36.62 27.73
CA ASP A 233 -29.70 35.66 28.84
C ASP A 233 -30.87 34.66 28.86
N SER A 234 -30.57 33.35 28.91
CA SER A 234 -31.46 32.20 29.19
C SER A 234 -30.75 30.88 28.84
N SER A 235 -31.01 29.73 29.46
CA SER A 235 -31.49 29.37 30.81
C SER A 235 -31.23 27.86 30.96
N MET A 236 -31.06 27.34 32.18
CA MET A 236 -30.93 25.88 32.41
C MET A 236 -32.22 25.14 32.06
N ASP A 237 -32.08 23.92 31.52
CA ASP A 237 -32.56 22.63 32.07
C ASP A 237 -32.00 21.52 31.13
N GLU A 238 -31.10 20.65 31.58
CA GLU A 238 -31.35 19.40 32.33
C GLU A 238 -32.13 18.32 31.54
N ILE A 239 -31.44 17.23 31.20
CA ILE A 239 -31.82 15.81 31.37
C ILE A 239 -30.83 14.93 30.58
N GLY A 240 -30.20 13.98 31.25
CA GLY A 240 -29.30 13.01 30.62
C GLY A 240 -30.04 11.78 30.10
N GLN A 241 -29.60 11.27 28.94
CA GLN A 241 -29.84 9.90 28.50
C GLN A 241 -28.57 9.35 27.84
N GLU A 242 -27.85 8.49 28.56
CA GLU A 242 -26.80 7.66 27.97
C GLU A 242 -27.47 6.52 27.18
N GLN A 243 -27.64 6.71 25.87
CA GLN A 243 -27.93 5.62 24.96
C GLN A 243 -26.61 5.02 24.45
N GLU A 244 -26.32 3.78 24.85
CA GLU A 244 -25.34 2.94 24.16
C GLU A 244 -25.75 2.74 22.70
N HIS A 245 -25.27 3.61 21.82
CA HIS A 245 -25.28 3.35 20.38
C HIS A 245 -24.31 2.21 20.08
N GLN A 246 -24.84 0.98 19.98
CA GLN A 246 -24.24 -0.01 19.10
C GLN A 246 -24.29 0.54 17.68
N MET A 247 -23.21 1.23 17.28
CA MET A 247 -23.00 1.66 15.91
C MET A 247 -23.07 0.41 15.02
N PRO A 248 -24.04 0.28 14.09
CA PRO A 248 -23.97 -0.76 13.10
C PRO A 248 -22.65 -0.55 12.34
N TYR A 249 -21.84 -1.60 12.22
CA TYR A 249 -20.58 -1.55 11.50
C TYR A 249 -20.89 -1.37 10.01
N THR A 250 -21.07 -0.13 9.58
CA THR A 250 -21.21 0.22 8.17
C THR A 250 -19.90 -0.16 7.51
N SER A 251 -19.94 -1.22 6.70
CA SER A 251 -18.79 -1.72 5.96
C SER A 251 -18.07 -0.53 5.32
N PRO A 252 -16.73 -0.43 5.46
CA PRO A 252 -15.96 0.61 4.79
C PRO A 252 -16.29 0.60 3.29
N ASP A 253 -16.52 1.80 2.74
CA ASP A 253 -17.17 1.97 1.45
C ASP A 253 -16.33 1.34 0.33
N PHE A 254 -16.97 0.49 -0.48
CA PHE A 254 -16.35 -0.22 -1.60
C PHE A 254 -15.69 0.73 -2.61
N GLN A 255 -16.18 1.98 -2.66
CA GLN A 255 -15.60 3.08 -3.40
C GLN A 255 -14.12 3.33 -3.06
N SER A 256 -13.68 3.17 -1.81
CA SER A 256 -12.29 3.42 -1.42
C SER A 256 -11.31 2.41 -2.04
N LEU A 257 -11.74 1.14 -2.20
CA LEU A 257 -10.96 0.11 -2.89
C LEU A 257 -10.91 0.38 -4.41
N GLU A 258 -12.03 0.82 -5.00
CA GLU A 258 -12.08 1.21 -6.41
C GLU A 258 -11.22 2.44 -6.71
N GLU A 259 -11.20 3.43 -5.82
CA GLU A 259 -10.34 4.60 -5.92
C GLU A 259 -8.86 4.24 -5.76
N ARG A 260 -8.52 3.31 -4.86
CA ARG A 260 -7.17 2.73 -4.80
C ARG A 260 -6.82 2.01 -6.10
N LEU A 261 -7.69 1.14 -6.62
CA LEU A 261 -7.47 0.47 -7.91
C LEU A 261 -7.27 1.45 -9.06
N ARG A 262 -8.08 2.51 -9.17
CA ARG A 262 -7.87 3.58 -10.18
C ARG A 262 -6.59 4.38 -9.96
N SER A 263 -6.20 4.61 -8.71
CA SER A 263 -4.92 5.24 -8.37
C SER A 263 -3.74 4.35 -8.81
N MET A 264 -3.81 3.05 -8.52
CA MET A 264 -2.83 2.05 -8.97
C MET A 264 -2.79 1.95 -10.50
N GLN A 265 -3.94 1.94 -11.18
CA GLN A 265 -4.04 2.01 -12.65
C GLN A 265 -3.33 3.24 -13.21
N SER A 266 -3.52 4.42 -12.60
CA SER A 266 -2.81 5.64 -12.97
C SER A 266 -1.29 5.51 -12.76
N CYS A 267 -0.85 4.96 -11.62
CA CYS A 267 0.56 4.67 -11.40
C CYS A 267 1.14 3.71 -12.44
N VAL A 268 0.42 2.65 -12.82
CA VAL A 268 0.85 1.64 -13.81
C VAL A 268 0.85 2.19 -15.24
N ALA A 269 -0.12 3.03 -15.61
CA ALA A 269 -0.17 3.66 -16.94
C ALA A 269 1.05 4.55 -17.20
N ASN A 270 1.58 5.20 -16.16
CA ASN A 270 2.82 5.99 -16.23
C ASN A 270 4.11 5.13 -16.27
N LEU A 271 4.00 3.79 -16.32
CA LEU A 271 5.12 2.85 -16.44
C LEU A 271 5.19 2.15 -17.81
N ALA A 272 4.29 2.49 -18.74
CA ALA A 272 4.42 2.02 -20.11
C ALA A 272 5.76 2.53 -20.69
N PRO A 273 6.59 1.66 -21.31
CA PRO A 273 7.83 2.10 -21.92
C PRO A 273 7.54 3.07 -23.07
N ASP A 274 8.33 4.14 -23.19
CA ASP A 274 8.25 5.09 -24.31
C ASP A 274 8.26 4.33 -25.65
N GLU A 275 7.14 4.37 -26.36
CA GLU A 275 7.03 3.78 -27.68
C GLU A 275 7.95 4.57 -28.63
N PRO A 276 8.91 3.92 -29.32
CA PRO A 276 9.84 4.63 -30.17
C PRO A 276 9.08 5.37 -31.28
N PRO A 277 9.42 6.64 -31.58
CA PRO A 277 8.58 7.51 -32.39
C PRO A 277 8.30 6.90 -33.76
N ALA A 278 7.01 6.78 -34.08
CA ALA A 278 6.53 6.22 -35.33
C ALA A 278 7.18 6.94 -36.53
N VAL A 279 7.93 6.19 -37.33
CA VAL A 279 8.55 6.71 -38.57
C VAL A 279 7.42 7.04 -39.54
N GLY A 280 7.24 8.34 -39.81
CA GLY A 280 6.10 8.84 -40.57
C GLY A 280 6.04 8.37 -42.02
N ASP A 281 4.81 8.20 -42.52
CA ASP A 281 4.49 7.91 -43.92
C ASP A 281 5.17 8.88 -44.89
N VAL A 282 6.03 8.36 -45.78
CA VAL A 282 6.53 9.08 -46.96
C VAL A 282 6.02 8.41 -48.23
N LYS A 283 5.22 9.16 -48.97
CA LYS A 283 4.48 8.72 -50.14
C LYS A 283 5.32 8.75 -51.43
N SER A 284 5.63 7.56 -51.96
CA SER A 284 5.82 7.26 -53.40
C SER A 284 6.88 8.05 -54.21
N THR A 285 8.02 7.42 -54.52
CA THR A 285 8.44 7.12 -55.93
C THR A 285 9.69 6.21 -55.96
N PRO A 286 9.87 5.34 -56.97
CA PRO A 286 10.99 4.40 -57.02
C PRO A 286 12.20 4.95 -57.81
N PRO A 287 13.42 4.66 -57.36
CA PRO A 287 14.52 4.43 -58.28
C PRO A 287 15.38 3.20 -57.93
N THR A 288 15.58 2.37 -58.95
CA THR A 288 16.85 1.73 -59.36
C THR A 288 17.79 1.16 -58.28
N LEU A 289 17.88 -0.17 -58.25
CA LEU A 289 18.96 -0.96 -57.63
C LEU A 289 20.37 -0.54 -58.09
N PRO A 290 21.33 -0.45 -57.16
CA PRO A 290 22.73 -0.82 -57.37
C PRO A 290 23.04 -2.20 -56.74
N GLU A 291 24.12 -2.83 -57.20
CA GLU A 291 24.54 -4.20 -56.86
C GLU A 291 24.92 -4.41 -55.38
N GLU A 292 24.74 -5.65 -54.89
CA GLU A 292 25.30 -6.10 -53.62
C GLU A 292 26.83 -6.26 -53.70
N PRO A 293 27.60 -5.84 -52.68
CA PRO A 293 28.99 -6.26 -52.51
C PRO A 293 29.09 -7.59 -51.72
N GLU A 294 30.11 -8.37 -52.08
CA GLU A 294 30.46 -9.73 -51.61
C GLU A 294 30.46 -9.95 -50.07
N PRO A 295 30.22 -11.20 -49.61
CA PRO A 295 29.99 -11.52 -48.18
C PRO A 295 31.22 -11.43 -47.27
N ASP A 296 32.45 -11.48 -47.79
CA ASP A 296 33.67 -11.61 -46.98
C ASP A 296 34.01 -10.37 -46.13
N ALA A 297 33.44 -9.20 -46.43
CA ALA A 297 33.71 -7.97 -45.67
C ALA A 297 33.00 -7.91 -44.29
N ARG A 298 32.10 -8.85 -43.97
CA ARG A 298 31.32 -8.83 -42.71
C ARG A 298 31.99 -9.55 -41.53
N GLU A 299 32.77 -10.60 -41.74
CA GLU A 299 33.41 -11.33 -40.63
C GLU A 299 34.61 -10.59 -40.02
N GLU A 300 35.36 -9.85 -40.84
CA GLU A 300 36.53 -9.09 -40.36
C GLU A 300 36.12 -7.90 -39.47
N LEU A 301 34.98 -7.25 -39.76
CA LEU A 301 34.44 -6.15 -38.95
C LEU A 301 33.93 -6.62 -37.58
N VAL A 302 33.35 -7.83 -37.52
CA VAL A 302 32.86 -8.43 -36.26
C VAL A 302 34.02 -8.88 -35.38
N SER A 303 35.10 -9.39 -35.97
CA SER A 303 36.31 -9.78 -35.24
C SER A 303 37.02 -8.58 -34.62
N GLN A 304 37.10 -7.43 -35.32
CA GLN A 304 37.69 -6.20 -34.77
C GLN A 304 36.87 -5.57 -33.62
N LEU A 305 35.54 -5.80 -33.59
CA LEU A 305 34.66 -5.32 -32.53
C LEU A 305 34.75 -6.15 -31.23
N LEU A 306 35.16 -7.42 -31.30
CA LEU A 306 35.28 -8.31 -30.14
C LEU A 306 36.59 -8.14 -29.34
N ASP A 307 37.66 -7.64 -29.96
CA ASP A 307 38.98 -7.49 -29.29
C ASP A 307 39.13 -6.19 -28.46
N SER A 308 38.16 -5.28 -28.51
CA SER A 308 38.25 -3.97 -27.83
C SER A 308 37.71 -3.93 -26.39
N ALA A 309 37.21 -5.05 -25.85
CA ALA A 309 36.58 -5.12 -24.52
C ALA A 309 37.53 -5.65 -23.42
N LYS A 310 38.65 -4.95 -23.15
CA LYS A 310 39.55 -5.26 -22.03
C LYS A 310 39.44 -4.22 -20.90
N PRO A 311 38.87 -4.56 -19.72
CA PRO A 311 38.80 -3.64 -18.59
C PRO A 311 40.18 -3.50 -17.90
N PRO A 312 40.52 -2.31 -17.37
CA PRO A 312 41.75 -2.11 -16.61
C PRO A 312 41.64 -2.67 -15.18
N GLU A 313 42.72 -3.30 -14.70
CA GLU A 313 42.85 -3.76 -13.31
C GLU A 313 42.95 -2.58 -12.33
N ALA A 314 42.14 -2.61 -11.27
CA ALA A 314 42.38 -1.89 -10.03
C ALA A 314 42.01 -2.78 -8.83
N LYS A 315 42.85 -2.78 -7.79
CA LYS A 315 42.62 -3.43 -6.49
C LYS A 315 42.75 -2.37 -5.38
N PRO A 316 42.41 -2.67 -4.10
CA PRO A 316 41.05 -2.89 -3.63
C PRO A 316 40.74 -2.01 -2.40
N GLN A 317 39.52 -1.49 -2.23
CA GLN A 317 39.19 -0.77 -1.00
C GLN A 317 37.69 -0.81 -0.64
N GLY A 318 37.35 -1.71 0.29
CA GLY A 318 36.19 -1.56 1.18
C GLY A 318 34.81 -1.76 0.56
N ASP A 319 34.50 -2.98 0.10
CA ASP A 319 33.16 -3.35 -0.36
C ASP A 319 32.11 -3.26 0.76
N ALA A 320 31.37 -2.14 0.80
CA ALA A 320 29.99 -2.19 1.25
C ALA A 320 29.17 -2.78 0.10
N VAL A 321 28.84 -4.08 0.19
CA VAL A 321 28.00 -4.76 -0.80
C VAL A 321 26.72 -3.95 -0.99
N PRO A 322 26.41 -3.45 -2.20
CA PRO A 322 25.15 -2.75 -2.43
C PRO A 322 24.01 -3.72 -2.09
N ALA A 323 23.04 -3.25 -1.31
CA ALA A 323 21.89 -4.07 -0.94
C ALA A 323 21.22 -4.56 -2.23
N GLU A 324 21.22 -5.88 -2.45
CA GLU A 324 20.74 -6.46 -3.70
C GLU A 324 19.31 -6.01 -3.99
N ASP A 325 19.04 -5.66 -5.26
CA ASP A 325 17.75 -5.16 -5.75
C ASP A 325 16.66 -6.26 -5.80
N ALA A 326 16.51 -7.01 -4.71
CA ALA A 326 15.55 -8.10 -4.59
C ALA A 326 14.11 -7.58 -4.59
N VAL A 327 13.24 -8.30 -5.29
CA VAL A 327 11.78 -8.17 -5.13
C VAL A 327 11.44 -8.35 -3.64
N PRO A 328 10.53 -7.56 -3.04
CA PRO A 328 10.15 -7.76 -1.64
C PRO A 328 9.65 -9.19 -1.39
N ASP A 329 10.43 -9.99 -0.64
CA ASP A 329 10.11 -11.40 -0.33
C ASP A 329 8.68 -11.59 0.21
N GLU A 330 8.19 -10.60 0.97
CA GLU A 330 6.85 -10.58 1.52
C GLU A 330 5.74 -10.52 0.44
N ALA A 331 5.98 -9.83 -0.68
CA ALA A 331 5.03 -9.74 -1.79
C ALA A 331 4.93 -11.08 -2.53
N SER A 332 6.07 -11.70 -2.85
CA SER A 332 6.11 -13.04 -3.46
C SER A 332 5.42 -14.09 -2.59
N CYS A 333 5.67 -14.06 -1.28
CA CYS A 333 5.00 -14.90 -0.28
C CYS A 333 3.46 -14.78 -0.32
N ILE A 334 2.93 -13.55 -0.44
CA ILE A 334 1.49 -13.33 -0.58
C ILE A 334 0.95 -13.80 -1.94
N LEU A 335 1.72 -13.65 -3.02
CA LEU A 335 1.32 -14.12 -4.34
C LEU A 335 1.24 -15.65 -4.43
N ASP A 336 2.18 -16.37 -3.81
CA ASP A 336 2.14 -17.83 -3.70
C ASP A 336 0.91 -18.32 -2.91
N MET A 337 0.62 -17.68 -1.78
CA MET A 337 -0.59 -17.94 -1.00
C MET A 337 -1.86 -17.64 -1.82
N ALA A 338 -1.91 -16.48 -2.49
CA ALA A 338 -3.01 -16.12 -3.36
C ALA A 338 -3.22 -17.13 -4.49
N ALA A 339 -2.14 -17.66 -5.09
CA ALA A 339 -2.19 -18.70 -6.11
C ALA A 339 -2.75 -20.02 -5.57
N SER A 340 -2.34 -20.43 -4.36
CA SER A 340 -2.86 -21.64 -3.70
C SER A 340 -4.37 -21.59 -3.42
N LEU A 341 -4.91 -20.38 -3.23
CA LEU A 341 -6.32 -20.14 -2.92
C LEU A 341 -7.22 -19.91 -4.14
N GLU A 342 -6.68 -19.81 -5.36
CA GLU A 342 -7.45 -19.48 -6.58
C GLU A 342 -8.67 -20.38 -6.81
N ALA A 343 -8.53 -21.69 -6.56
CA ALA A 343 -9.62 -22.64 -6.78
C ALA A 343 -10.61 -22.75 -5.60
N ALA A 344 -10.16 -22.49 -4.38
CA ALA A 344 -10.93 -22.77 -3.16
C ALA A 344 -11.59 -21.53 -2.54
N GLN A 345 -10.90 -20.38 -2.59
CA GLN A 345 -11.32 -19.12 -2.00
C GLN A 345 -10.93 -17.95 -2.92
N PRO A 346 -11.49 -17.85 -4.13
CA PRO A 346 -11.04 -16.92 -5.16
C PRO A 346 -11.18 -15.44 -4.75
N VAL A 347 -12.17 -15.10 -3.92
CA VAL A 347 -12.36 -13.76 -3.34
C VAL A 347 -11.19 -13.38 -2.42
N VAL A 348 -10.81 -14.28 -1.50
CA VAL A 348 -9.64 -14.11 -0.62
C VAL A 348 -8.36 -13.99 -1.46
N ALA A 349 -8.19 -14.87 -2.45
CA ALA A 349 -7.06 -14.82 -3.38
C ALA A 349 -6.96 -13.48 -4.13
N HIS A 350 -8.09 -12.91 -4.55
CA HIS A 350 -8.13 -11.60 -5.21
C HIS A 350 -7.62 -10.48 -4.28
N TYR A 351 -8.13 -10.37 -3.04
CA TYR A 351 -7.67 -9.34 -2.09
C TYR A 351 -6.22 -9.52 -1.63
N LEU A 352 -5.69 -10.74 -1.63
CA LEU A 352 -4.26 -10.97 -1.39
C LEU A 352 -3.41 -10.45 -2.56
N ARG A 353 -3.85 -10.58 -3.83
CA ARG A 353 -3.17 -9.93 -4.98
C ARG A 353 -3.21 -8.41 -4.89
N ILE A 354 -4.35 -7.83 -4.49
CA ILE A 354 -4.45 -6.38 -4.25
C ILE A 354 -3.43 -5.93 -3.20
N HIS A 355 -3.31 -6.66 -2.09
CA HIS A 355 -2.32 -6.32 -1.06
C HIS A 355 -0.87 -6.45 -1.58
N ALA A 356 -0.54 -7.51 -2.33
CA ALA A 356 0.78 -7.64 -2.96
C ALA A 356 1.09 -6.50 -3.95
N LEU A 357 0.09 -6.00 -4.69
CA LEU A 357 0.24 -4.83 -5.57
C LEU A 357 0.55 -3.56 -4.80
N GLU A 358 -0.15 -3.31 -3.67
CA GLU A 358 0.16 -2.19 -2.78
C GLU A 358 1.62 -2.26 -2.28
N MET A 359 2.11 -3.46 -1.93
CA MET A 359 3.48 -3.66 -1.49
C MET A 359 4.52 -3.44 -2.60
N LEU A 360 4.28 -3.96 -3.80
CA LEU A 360 5.16 -3.76 -4.96
C LEU A 360 5.22 -2.29 -5.38
N LEU A 361 4.08 -1.59 -5.40
CA LEU A 361 4.02 -0.16 -5.68
C LEU A 361 4.73 0.68 -4.61
N ALA A 362 4.54 0.36 -3.32
CA ALA A 362 5.25 1.03 -2.24
C ALA A 362 6.77 0.86 -2.34
N ALA A 363 7.26 -0.35 -2.64
CA ALA A 363 8.68 -0.64 -2.86
C ALA A 363 9.25 0.07 -4.10
N LYS A 364 8.43 0.27 -5.15
CA LYS A 364 8.82 1.06 -6.31
C LYS A 364 8.91 2.56 -5.98
N GLN A 365 7.91 3.10 -5.28
CA GLN A 365 7.85 4.51 -4.88
C GLN A 365 8.96 4.91 -3.89
N SER A 366 9.34 4.02 -2.97
CA SER A 366 10.49 4.20 -2.08
C SER A 366 11.85 4.04 -2.78
N GLY A 367 11.84 3.59 -4.04
CA GLY A 367 13.04 3.31 -4.82
C GLY A 367 13.79 2.04 -4.39
N GLN A 368 13.20 1.21 -3.52
CA GLN A 368 13.74 -0.09 -3.08
C GLN A 368 13.67 -1.16 -4.17
N SER A 369 12.80 -1.00 -5.16
CA SER A 369 12.63 -1.96 -6.25
C SER A 369 12.66 -1.23 -7.59
N ARG A 370 13.79 -1.32 -8.29
CA ARG A 370 14.03 -0.70 -9.61
C ARG A 370 14.26 -1.74 -10.73
N THR A 371 14.08 -3.02 -10.44
CA THR A 371 14.36 -4.09 -11.40
C THR A 371 13.22 -4.25 -12.41
N ALA A 372 13.58 -4.56 -13.65
CA ALA A 372 12.61 -4.93 -14.68
C ALA A 372 11.79 -6.18 -14.30
N GLU A 373 12.32 -7.05 -13.44
CA GLU A 373 11.61 -8.21 -12.92
C GLU A 373 10.48 -7.81 -11.94
N ALA A 374 10.73 -6.87 -11.04
CA ALA A 374 9.70 -6.35 -10.15
C ALA A 374 8.60 -5.60 -10.91
N ASP A 375 8.98 -4.82 -11.93
CA ASP A 375 8.03 -4.13 -12.80
C ASP A 375 7.15 -5.11 -13.60
N LYS A 376 7.74 -6.18 -14.13
CA LYS A 376 7.01 -7.27 -14.77
C LYS A 376 6.09 -8.00 -13.78
N LEU A 377 6.54 -8.27 -12.55
CA LEU A 377 5.73 -8.92 -11.52
C LEU A 377 4.54 -8.04 -11.11
N LEU A 378 4.76 -6.74 -10.96
CA LEU A 378 3.74 -5.75 -10.66
C LEU A 378 2.69 -5.71 -11.78
N LEU A 379 3.10 -5.58 -13.04
CA LEU A 379 2.18 -5.52 -14.18
C LEU A 379 1.36 -6.81 -14.34
N THR A 380 2.01 -7.97 -14.33
CA THR A 380 1.33 -9.29 -14.44
C THR A 380 0.39 -9.57 -13.27
N THR A 381 0.74 -9.14 -12.05
CA THR A 381 -0.16 -9.23 -10.89
C THR A 381 -1.38 -8.31 -11.06
N PHE A 382 -1.16 -7.10 -11.60
CA PHE A 382 -2.21 -6.12 -11.84
C PHE A 382 -3.22 -6.62 -12.88
N GLU A 383 -2.74 -7.12 -14.02
CA GLU A 383 -3.57 -7.74 -15.06
C GLU A 383 -4.40 -8.91 -14.52
N LYS A 384 -3.79 -9.78 -13.69
CA LYS A 384 -4.49 -10.91 -13.06
C LYS A 384 -5.53 -10.47 -12.02
N ALA A 385 -5.28 -9.36 -11.30
CA ALA A 385 -6.25 -8.78 -10.37
C ALA A 385 -7.48 -8.24 -11.13
N GLU A 386 -7.28 -7.46 -12.20
CA GLU A 386 -8.38 -6.95 -13.04
C GLU A 386 -9.17 -8.09 -13.71
N GLN A 387 -8.48 -9.09 -14.28
CA GLN A 387 -9.14 -10.23 -14.91
C GLN A 387 -10.00 -11.04 -13.92
N THR A 388 -9.51 -11.23 -12.68
CA THR A 388 -10.29 -11.92 -11.64
C THR A 388 -11.43 -11.07 -11.09
N LYS A 389 -11.28 -9.74 -10.99
CA LYS A 389 -12.34 -8.83 -10.53
C LYS A 389 -13.62 -8.98 -11.36
N ALA A 390 -13.51 -9.11 -12.67
CA ALA A 390 -14.66 -9.20 -13.59
C ALA A 390 -15.52 -10.47 -13.42
N SER A 391 -15.01 -11.52 -12.76
CA SER A 391 -15.69 -12.81 -12.60
C SER A 391 -16.14 -13.12 -11.16
N LEU A 392 -15.86 -12.24 -10.20
CA LEU A 392 -16.08 -12.49 -8.77
C LEU A 392 -17.14 -11.56 -8.18
N ASP A 393 -18.03 -12.15 -7.37
CA ASP A 393 -18.81 -11.36 -6.41
C ASP A 393 -17.91 -11.00 -5.23
N LEU A 394 -17.57 -9.72 -5.12
CA LEU A 394 -16.76 -9.15 -4.06
C LEU A 394 -17.60 -8.67 -2.86
N THR A 395 -18.92 -8.89 -2.88
CA THR A 395 -19.83 -8.54 -1.78
C THR A 395 -19.46 -9.31 -0.51
N GLY A 396 -19.24 -8.59 0.60
CA GLY A 396 -18.78 -9.20 1.86
C GLY A 396 -17.32 -9.70 1.82
N GLY A 397 -16.54 -9.35 0.79
CA GLY A 397 -15.17 -9.79 0.60
C GLY A 397 -14.22 -9.45 1.75
N ALA A 398 -14.43 -8.31 2.41
CA ALA A 398 -13.67 -7.90 3.60
C ALA A 398 -13.83 -8.89 4.78
N GLU A 399 -15.05 -9.36 5.04
CA GLU A 399 -15.32 -10.33 6.10
C GLU A 399 -14.81 -11.73 5.74
N GLN A 400 -14.84 -12.11 4.45
CA GLN A 400 -14.21 -13.34 3.98
C GLN A 400 -12.68 -13.33 4.22
N LEU A 401 -12.00 -12.25 3.83
CA LEU A 401 -10.55 -12.10 4.09
C LEU A 401 -10.26 -12.04 5.59
N ARG A 402 -11.09 -11.34 6.38
CA ARG A 402 -10.95 -11.25 7.84
C ARG A 402 -11.05 -12.63 8.51
N HIS A 403 -12.06 -13.40 8.16
CA HIS A 403 -12.24 -14.76 8.69
C HIS A 403 -11.06 -15.66 8.33
N PHE A 404 -10.65 -15.67 7.06
CA PHE A 404 -9.49 -16.42 6.60
C PHE A 404 -8.20 -16.04 7.32
N ALA A 405 -7.89 -14.73 7.42
CA ALA A 405 -6.66 -14.25 8.02
C ALA A 405 -6.56 -14.57 9.52
N VAL A 406 -7.67 -14.46 10.26
CA VAL A 406 -7.74 -14.85 11.68
C VAL A 406 -7.58 -16.37 11.82
N GLN A 407 -8.27 -17.16 11.00
CA GLN A 407 -8.17 -18.63 11.04
C GLN A 407 -6.75 -19.12 10.72
N ASN A 408 -6.09 -18.54 9.70
CA ASN A 408 -4.72 -18.84 9.32
C ASN A 408 -3.74 -18.51 10.47
N TYR A 409 -3.89 -17.34 11.11
CA TYR A 409 -3.13 -16.99 12.31
C TYR A 409 -3.34 -17.98 13.45
N GLU A 410 -4.58 -18.35 13.77
CA GLU A 410 -4.87 -19.27 14.88
C GLU A 410 -4.32 -20.69 14.62
N GLN A 411 -4.31 -21.14 13.36
CA GLN A 411 -3.65 -22.39 12.96
C GLN A 411 -2.13 -22.30 13.09
N ALA A 412 -1.50 -21.23 12.59
CA ALA A 412 -0.05 -21.03 12.67
C ALA A 412 0.46 -20.92 14.13
N ILE A 413 -0.30 -20.24 15.00
CA ILE A 413 -0.01 -20.14 16.44
C ILE A 413 -0.19 -21.50 17.14
N SER A 414 -1.24 -22.25 16.81
CA SER A 414 -1.48 -23.58 17.37
C SER A 414 -0.38 -24.59 16.98
N ALA A 415 0.27 -24.37 15.83
CA ALA A 415 1.42 -25.15 15.39
C ALA A 415 2.76 -24.73 16.03
N ASP A 416 2.84 -23.57 16.70
CA ASP A 416 4.04 -23.12 17.41
C ASP A 416 4.17 -23.83 18.77
N GLY A 417 4.54 -25.11 18.72
CA GLY A 417 4.91 -25.90 19.89
C GLY A 417 6.29 -25.56 20.47
N GLY A 418 6.88 -24.41 20.13
CA GLY A 418 8.24 -24.04 20.55
C GLY A 418 9.36 -24.83 19.86
N VAL A 419 9.10 -25.42 18.69
CA VAL A 419 10.12 -26.06 17.85
C VAL A 419 10.28 -25.26 16.56
N ALA A 420 11.49 -24.81 16.25
CA ALA A 420 11.74 -24.05 15.04
C ALA A 420 11.79 -24.99 13.83
N THR A 421 10.90 -24.75 12.85
CA THR A 421 10.91 -25.39 11.53
C THR A 421 10.74 -24.32 10.46
N ALA A 422 11.27 -24.56 9.25
CA ALA A 422 11.14 -23.62 8.14
C ALA A 422 9.66 -23.39 7.78
N ASP A 423 8.87 -24.46 7.74
CA ASP A 423 7.43 -24.42 7.45
C ASP A 423 6.66 -23.59 8.49
N LEU A 424 6.94 -23.75 9.79
CA LEU A 424 6.29 -22.96 10.84
C LEU A 424 6.64 -21.48 10.71
N ALA A 425 7.91 -21.15 10.45
CA ALA A 425 8.34 -19.78 10.24
C ALA A 425 7.68 -19.15 9.00
N GLN A 426 7.53 -19.93 7.93
CA GLN A 426 6.83 -19.50 6.72
C GLN A 426 5.33 -19.31 6.94
N ASN A 427 4.67 -20.23 7.65
CA ASN A 427 3.25 -20.14 8.01
C ASN A 427 2.97 -18.92 8.88
N LEU A 428 3.81 -18.64 9.89
CA LEU A 428 3.68 -17.46 10.74
C LEU A 428 3.91 -16.15 9.97
N LEU A 429 4.90 -16.10 9.07
CA LEU A 429 5.09 -14.93 8.20
C LEU A 429 3.85 -14.70 7.34
N THR A 430 3.34 -15.77 6.70
CA THR A 430 2.20 -15.70 5.80
C THR A 430 0.92 -15.29 6.55
N ALA A 431 0.68 -15.81 7.75
CA ALA A 431 -0.42 -15.39 8.61
C ALA A 431 -0.31 -13.90 9.02
N GLY A 432 0.89 -13.44 9.39
CA GLY A 432 1.13 -12.03 9.71
C GLY A 432 0.88 -11.09 8.52
N LEU A 433 1.22 -11.53 7.30
CA LEU A 433 0.92 -10.80 6.07
C LEU A 433 -0.57 -10.84 5.71
N CYS A 434 -1.25 -11.97 5.87
CA CYS A 434 -2.70 -12.08 5.66
C CYS A 434 -3.50 -11.18 6.60
N LEU A 435 -3.07 -11.04 7.87
CA LEU A 435 -3.65 -10.05 8.78
C LEU A 435 -3.35 -8.61 8.35
N GLY A 436 -2.12 -8.33 7.90
CA GLY A 436 -1.73 -7.03 7.32
C GLY A 436 -2.59 -6.61 6.13
N ALA A 437 -3.01 -7.56 5.30
CA ALA A 437 -3.89 -7.32 4.16
C ALA A 437 -5.26 -6.73 4.55
N LEU A 438 -5.70 -6.84 5.81
CA LEU A 438 -6.96 -6.23 6.28
C LEU A 438 -6.89 -4.69 6.32
N ALA A 439 -5.70 -4.09 6.34
CA ALA A 439 -5.53 -2.64 6.27
C ALA A 439 -5.96 -2.02 4.91
N GLN A 440 -6.21 -2.84 3.88
CA GLN A 440 -6.78 -2.36 2.61
C GLN A 440 -8.23 -1.87 2.76
N PHE A 441 -8.93 -2.30 3.81
CA PHE A 441 -10.30 -1.88 4.12
C PHE A 441 -10.37 -0.71 5.12
N GLY A 442 -9.24 -0.07 5.46
CA GLY A 442 -9.19 1.08 6.34
C GLY A 442 -8.36 0.84 7.61
N GLN A 443 -8.72 1.50 8.71
CA GLN A 443 -7.95 1.39 9.94
C GLN A 443 -8.12 0.01 10.59
N MET A 444 -7.07 -0.81 10.52
CA MET A 444 -7.03 -2.12 11.17
C MET A 444 -7.22 -2.01 12.70
N GLU A 445 -7.99 -2.94 13.25
CA GLU A 445 -8.23 -3.05 14.69
C GLU A 445 -6.90 -3.27 15.45
N PRO A 446 -6.63 -2.55 16.55
CA PRO A 446 -5.35 -2.67 17.28
C PRO A 446 -4.98 -4.11 17.67
N ALA A 447 -5.95 -4.92 18.09
CA ALA A 447 -5.72 -6.32 18.44
C ALA A 447 -5.30 -7.19 17.25
N LEU A 448 -5.77 -6.88 16.03
CA LEU A 448 -5.33 -7.58 14.81
C LEU A 448 -3.94 -7.08 14.37
N ALA A 449 -3.65 -5.79 14.54
CA ALA A 449 -2.33 -5.21 14.29
C ALA A 449 -1.25 -5.83 15.19
N GLU A 450 -1.54 -6.03 16.49
CA GLU A 450 -0.65 -6.69 17.44
C GLU A 450 -0.42 -8.17 17.07
N ARG A 451 -1.46 -8.91 16.66
CA ARG A 451 -1.33 -10.29 16.15
C ARG A 451 -0.44 -10.35 14.89
N ALA A 452 -0.64 -9.43 13.94
CA ALA A 452 0.16 -9.36 12.72
C ALA A 452 1.64 -9.09 13.02
N ALA A 453 1.91 -8.11 13.89
CA ALA A 453 3.27 -7.78 14.34
C ALA A 453 3.93 -8.94 15.10
N TYR A 454 3.18 -9.62 15.97
CA TYR A 454 3.65 -10.81 16.67
C TYR A 454 4.04 -11.93 15.70
N ALA A 455 3.17 -12.27 14.74
CA ALA A 455 3.41 -13.35 13.78
C ALA A 455 4.65 -13.09 12.92
N LYS A 456 4.81 -11.86 12.39
CA LYS A 456 6.01 -11.44 11.64
C LYS A 456 7.28 -11.49 12.50
N SER A 457 7.24 -10.95 13.72
CA SER A 457 8.37 -10.97 14.66
C SER A 457 8.79 -12.39 15.01
N ARG A 458 7.81 -13.25 15.31
CA ARG A 458 8.03 -14.66 15.63
C ARG A 458 8.61 -15.44 14.45
N ALA A 459 8.11 -15.22 13.24
CA ALA A 459 8.67 -15.81 12.02
C ALA A 459 10.14 -15.42 11.81
N GLY A 460 10.49 -14.14 11.98
CA GLY A 460 11.87 -13.66 11.94
C GLY A 460 12.75 -14.33 13.00
N HIS A 461 12.27 -14.43 14.24
CA HIS A 461 12.96 -15.13 15.34
C HIS A 461 13.21 -16.61 15.01
N LEU A 462 12.22 -17.33 14.48
CA LEU A 462 12.37 -18.74 14.11
C LEU A 462 13.37 -18.94 12.96
N ARG A 463 13.36 -18.08 11.94
CA ARG A 463 14.37 -18.08 10.86
C ARG A 463 15.78 -17.85 11.40
N GLU A 464 15.95 -16.94 12.35
CA GLU A 464 17.24 -16.66 12.99
C GLU A 464 17.73 -17.85 13.84
N CYS A 465 16.83 -18.47 14.61
CA CYS A 465 17.13 -19.70 15.34
C CYS A 465 17.56 -20.85 14.42
N LEU A 466 16.89 -21.04 13.28
CA LEU A 466 17.28 -22.05 12.28
C LEU A 466 18.68 -21.74 11.70
N ARG A 467 18.95 -20.47 11.37
CA ARG A 467 20.23 -20.02 10.80
C ARG A 467 21.42 -20.29 11.72
N HIS A 468 21.26 -20.10 13.02
CA HIS A 468 22.31 -20.31 14.03
C HIS A 468 22.22 -21.66 14.77
N GLN A 469 21.26 -22.52 14.42
CA GLN A 469 20.99 -23.80 15.08
C GLN A 469 20.70 -23.65 16.60
N LEU A 470 20.04 -22.56 16.98
CA LEU A 470 19.68 -22.23 18.36
C LEU A 470 18.24 -22.69 18.68
N PRO A 471 17.96 -23.16 19.91
CA PRO A 471 16.58 -23.43 20.33
C PRO A 471 15.78 -22.12 20.38
N PRO A 472 14.53 -22.09 19.89
CA PRO A 472 13.70 -20.90 19.96
C PRO A 472 13.24 -20.61 21.39
N ALA A 473 13.01 -19.34 21.70
CA ALA A 473 12.35 -18.96 22.94
C ALA A 473 10.92 -19.52 22.98
N ALA A 474 10.36 -19.74 24.18
CA ALA A 474 8.97 -20.12 24.33
C ALA A 474 8.03 -19.08 23.68
N PRO A 475 6.98 -19.49 22.96
CA PRO A 475 6.06 -18.55 22.34
C PRO A 475 5.30 -17.76 23.43
N GLN A 476 5.36 -16.44 23.33
CA GLN A 476 4.58 -15.51 24.16
C GLN A 476 3.59 -14.74 23.27
N PRO A 477 2.50 -15.37 22.79
CA PRO A 477 1.50 -14.68 21.99
C PRO A 477 0.87 -13.53 22.79
N PRO A 478 0.44 -12.43 22.13
CA PRO A 478 -0.26 -11.34 22.81
C PRO A 478 -1.47 -11.90 23.53
N VAL A 479 -1.57 -11.60 24.83
CA VAL A 479 -2.68 -12.05 25.68
C VAL A 479 -3.95 -11.44 25.11
N GLN A 480 -4.81 -12.27 24.52
CA GLN A 480 -6.14 -11.80 24.10
C GLN A 480 -6.81 -11.18 25.33
N PRO A 481 -7.35 -9.95 25.25
CA PRO A 481 -8.24 -9.44 26.28
C PRO A 481 -9.30 -10.50 26.55
N PRO A 482 -9.60 -10.84 27.82
CA PRO A 482 -10.58 -11.87 28.13
C PRO A 482 -11.87 -11.51 27.40
N ALA A 483 -12.31 -12.39 26.49
CA ALA A 483 -13.50 -12.16 25.69
C ALA A 483 -14.62 -11.77 26.63
N ALA A 484 -15.19 -10.57 26.43
CA ALA A 484 -16.20 -10.02 27.32
C ALA A 484 -17.27 -11.09 27.54
N PRO A 485 -17.61 -11.41 28.81
CA PRO A 485 -18.37 -12.61 29.13
C PRO A 485 -19.63 -12.62 28.28
N ALA A 486 -19.74 -13.65 27.43
CA ALA A 486 -20.78 -13.71 26.41
C ALA A 486 -22.12 -13.41 27.06
N ALA A 487 -22.78 -12.34 26.60
CA ALA A 487 -24.07 -11.93 27.15
C ALA A 487 -24.99 -13.15 27.18
N PRO A 488 -25.65 -13.44 28.32
CA PRO A 488 -26.38 -14.69 28.49
C PRO A 488 -27.34 -14.89 27.33
N ALA A 489 -27.16 -16.01 26.61
CA ALA A 489 -27.84 -16.24 25.35
C ALA A 489 -29.33 -15.93 25.49
N PRO A 490 -29.93 -15.14 24.57
CA PRO A 490 -31.34 -14.80 24.66
C PRO A 490 -32.14 -16.10 24.76
N PRO A 491 -33.12 -16.18 25.70
CA PRO A 491 -33.85 -17.42 25.93
C PRO A 491 -34.47 -17.89 24.61
N PRO A 492 -34.43 -19.20 24.30
CA PRO A 492 -34.89 -19.69 23.02
C PRO A 492 -36.32 -19.22 22.76
N PRO A 493 -36.63 -18.76 21.53
CA PRO A 493 -37.97 -18.26 21.22
C PRO A 493 -38.97 -19.35 21.54
N ARG A 494 -39.92 -19.05 22.44
CA ARG A 494 -40.97 -19.98 22.83
C ARG A 494 -41.79 -20.31 21.59
N THR A 495 -41.59 -21.51 21.04
CA THR A 495 -42.48 -22.07 20.04
C THR A 495 -43.91 -22.10 20.61
N PRO A 496 -44.91 -21.53 19.91
CA PRO A 496 -46.30 -21.75 20.24
C PRO A 496 -46.55 -23.27 20.22
N ALA A 497 -47.20 -23.79 21.26
CA ALA A 497 -47.53 -25.21 21.33
C ALA A 497 -48.48 -25.55 20.17
N ALA A 498 -48.00 -26.33 19.21
CA ALA A 498 -48.83 -26.86 18.13
C ALA A 498 -49.72 -27.97 18.68
N ASP A 499 -51.01 -27.91 18.35
CA ASP A 499 -51.97 -28.96 18.67
C ASP A 499 -51.55 -30.33 18.11
N PRO A 500 -51.88 -31.44 18.80
CA PRO A 500 -51.54 -32.78 18.34
C PRO A 500 -52.25 -33.14 17.02
N PRO A 501 -51.58 -33.84 16.08
CA PRO A 501 -52.12 -34.09 14.75
C PRO A 501 -53.31 -35.03 14.77
N ARG A 502 -54.41 -34.59 14.16
CA ARG A 502 -55.61 -35.41 13.91
C ARG A 502 -55.35 -36.42 12.80
N ALA A 503 -55.59 -37.70 13.08
CA ALA A 503 -55.33 -38.79 12.13
C ALA A 503 -56.18 -38.66 10.84
N PRO A 504 -55.59 -38.90 9.65
CA PRO A 504 -56.34 -39.01 8.39
C PRO A 504 -56.96 -40.41 8.22
N ASN A 505 -58.19 -40.46 7.69
CA ASN A 505 -58.92 -41.69 7.41
C ASN A 505 -58.33 -42.48 6.21
N PRO A 506 -58.48 -43.82 6.16
CA PRO A 506 -58.10 -44.63 5.01
C PRO A 506 -59.12 -44.51 3.85
N PRO A 507 -58.69 -44.65 2.58
CA PRO A 507 -59.58 -44.75 1.42
C PRO A 507 -60.13 -46.17 1.21
N PRO A 508 -61.30 -46.34 0.55
CA PRO A 508 -61.87 -47.64 0.22
C PRO A 508 -61.32 -48.24 -1.09
N SER A 509 -61.28 -49.57 -1.15
CA SER A 509 -60.73 -50.36 -2.27
C SER A 509 -61.69 -50.56 -3.45
N ALA A 510 -61.13 -50.62 -4.66
CA ALA A 510 -61.65 -51.34 -5.85
C ALA A 510 -60.55 -51.39 -6.93
N ASP A 511 -60.45 -52.35 -7.87
CA ASP A 511 -60.72 -53.80 -7.88
C ASP A 511 -60.01 -54.41 -9.13
N LEU A 512 -59.88 -55.75 -9.24
CA LEU A 512 -59.60 -56.56 -10.46
C LEU A 512 -58.18 -56.58 -11.13
N ARG A 513 -57.36 -57.57 -10.73
CA ARG A 513 -56.81 -58.75 -11.52
C ARG A 513 -56.68 -58.72 -13.08
N PRO A 514 -55.96 -59.70 -13.73
CA PRO A 514 -54.78 -60.52 -13.34
C PRO A 514 -53.72 -60.81 -14.48
N ALA A 515 -52.56 -61.42 -14.15
CA ALA A 515 -51.96 -62.64 -14.80
C ALA A 515 -50.40 -62.68 -14.89
N ASP A 516 -49.85 -63.84 -14.50
CA ASP A 516 -48.45 -64.37 -14.57
C ASP A 516 -48.04 -64.84 -16.01
N PRO A 517 -46.78 -65.29 -16.35
CA PRO A 517 -45.81 -66.03 -15.49
C PRO A 517 -44.26 -65.90 -15.68
N LYS A 518 -43.54 -66.49 -14.69
CA LYS A 518 -42.26 -67.29 -14.67
C LYS A 518 -41.68 -67.87 -16.00
N PRO A 519 -40.43 -68.43 -16.08
CA PRO A 519 -39.37 -68.72 -15.06
C PRO A 519 -37.95 -68.17 -15.44
N GLU A 520 -36.76 -68.46 -14.87
CA GLU A 520 -36.05 -69.75 -14.61
C GLU A 520 -34.72 -69.58 -13.79
N ALA A 521 -34.13 -70.67 -13.28
CA ALA A 521 -32.90 -70.79 -12.44
C ALA A 521 -32.39 -72.27 -12.47
N PRO A 522 -31.34 -72.73 -11.73
CA PRO A 522 -30.26 -72.08 -10.97
C PRO A 522 -28.88 -72.32 -11.67
N PRO A 523 -27.88 -73.18 -11.31
CA PRO A 523 -27.56 -73.98 -10.09
C PRO A 523 -26.66 -73.23 -9.07
N SER A 524 -25.59 -73.84 -8.52
CA SER A 524 -25.57 -74.42 -7.15
C SER A 524 -24.21 -75.03 -6.76
N ARG A 525 -23.69 -74.62 -5.57
CA ARG A 525 -22.85 -75.39 -4.60
C ARG A 525 -21.40 -75.80 -4.99
N PRO A 526 -20.54 -76.23 -4.02
CA PRO A 526 -20.78 -76.55 -2.61
C PRO A 526 -19.91 -75.79 -1.56
N ALA A 527 -20.17 -76.08 -0.29
CA ALA A 527 -19.50 -75.50 0.89
C ALA A 527 -18.30 -76.33 1.38
N VAL A 528 -17.39 -75.69 2.13
CA VAL A 528 -16.36 -76.31 2.97
C VAL A 528 -16.36 -75.62 4.34
N VAL A 529 -16.24 -76.40 5.42
CA VAL A 529 -16.15 -75.92 6.82
C VAL A 529 -14.77 -76.32 7.40
N PRO A 530 -14.35 -75.84 8.58
CA PRO A 530 -13.21 -74.94 8.71
C PRO A 530 -11.90 -75.65 9.08
N VAL A 531 -10.77 -75.12 8.60
CA VAL A 531 -9.44 -75.43 9.16
C VAL A 531 -8.92 -74.21 9.92
N GLN A 532 -8.54 -74.46 11.16
CA GLN A 532 -8.00 -73.49 12.11
C GLN A 532 -6.59 -73.04 11.65
N GLN A 533 -6.45 -71.79 11.20
CA GLN A 533 -5.16 -71.18 10.87
C GLN A 533 -4.82 -70.04 11.83
N ALA A 534 -3.51 -69.88 12.06
CA ALA A 534 -2.90 -68.91 12.96
C ALA A 534 -3.22 -67.46 12.58
N PRO A 535 -3.13 -66.49 13.53
CA PRO A 535 -3.38 -65.09 13.24
C PRO A 535 -2.49 -64.57 12.10
N PRO A 536 -3.04 -63.86 11.10
CA PRO A 536 -2.24 -63.27 10.04
C PRO A 536 -1.31 -62.19 10.60
N ALA A 537 -0.09 -62.15 10.08
CA ALA A 537 0.90 -61.15 10.44
C ALA A 537 0.41 -59.74 10.11
N VAL A 538 0.86 -58.77 10.93
CA VAL A 538 0.67 -57.34 10.74
C VAL A 538 1.06 -56.94 9.31
N PRO A 539 0.26 -56.15 8.57
CA PRO A 539 0.64 -55.68 7.25
C PRO A 539 1.95 -54.88 7.34
N ALA A 540 2.93 -55.27 6.54
CA ALA A 540 4.23 -54.63 6.52
C ALA A 540 4.12 -53.15 6.13
N VAL A 541 4.80 -52.29 6.88
CA VAL A 541 4.96 -50.86 6.57
C VAL A 541 5.52 -50.72 5.15
N PRO A 542 4.96 -49.86 4.28
CA PRO A 542 5.50 -49.65 2.94
C PRO A 542 6.97 -49.20 3.03
N ALA A 543 7.84 -49.88 2.29
CA ALA A 543 9.26 -49.63 2.31
C ALA A 543 9.56 -48.18 1.88
N VAL A 544 10.31 -47.45 2.71
CA VAL A 544 10.82 -46.11 2.39
C VAL A 544 11.60 -46.17 1.07
N PRO A 545 11.34 -45.29 0.09
CA PRO A 545 12.00 -45.34 -1.20
C PRO A 545 13.52 -45.20 -1.04
N ALA A 546 14.28 -46.07 -1.71
CA ALA A 546 15.73 -46.26 -1.51
C ALA A 546 16.61 -45.02 -1.85
N ALA A 547 16.03 -43.95 -2.40
CA ALA A 547 16.72 -42.73 -2.80
C ALA A 547 17.50 -42.04 -1.67
N ALA A 548 17.10 -42.24 -0.40
CA ALA A 548 17.73 -41.61 0.77
C ALA A 548 19.16 -42.10 1.08
N THR A 549 19.63 -43.18 0.45
CA THR A 549 20.96 -43.78 0.75
C THR A 549 22.07 -43.41 -0.23
N LEU A 550 21.79 -42.61 -1.27
CA LEU A 550 22.80 -42.18 -2.22
C LEU A 550 23.65 -41.02 -1.65
N PRO A 551 25.00 -41.08 -1.73
CA PRO A 551 25.86 -39.99 -1.30
C PRO A 551 25.62 -38.73 -2.16
N PRO A 552 25.79 -37.51 -1.61
CA PRO A 552 25.39 -36.26 -2.28
C PRO A 552 25.97 -36.08 -3.69
N SER A 553 27.23 -36.48 -3.91
CA SER A 553 27.88 -36.42 -5.23
C SER A 553 27.21 -37.31 -6.29
N LYS A 554 26.68 -38.48 -5.91
CA LYS A 554 25.92 -39.34 -6.83
C LYS A 554 24.54 -38.75 -7.12
N ARG A 555 23.84 -38.22 -6.10
CA ARG A 555 22.54 -37.55 -6.29
C ARG A 555 22.64 -36.35 -7.22
N GLN A 556 23.68 -35.54 -7.07
CA GLN A 556 23.93 -34.39 -7.96
C GLN A 556 24.25 -34.82 -9.39
N ALA A 557 25.02 -35.89 -9.60
CA ALA A 557 25.29 -36.44 -10.93
C ALA A 557 24.02 -37.02 -11.60
N GLU A 558 23.17 -37.68 -10.82
CA GLU A 558 21.91 -38.25 -11.32
C GLU A 558 20.86 -37.17 -11.61
N ALA A 559 20.78 -36.12 -10.79
CA ALA A 559 19.95 -34.93 -11.05
C ALA A 559 20.38 -34.20 -12.33
N ARG A 560 21.69 -34.03 -12.58
CA ARG A 560 22.20 -33.49 -13.85
C ARG A 560 21.77 -34.33 -15.04
N LYS A 561 21.95 -35.65 -14.98
CA LYS A 561 21.51 -36.58 -16.03
C LYS A 561 20.01 -36.48 -16.31
N LYS A 562 19.18 -36.26 -15.27
CA LYS A 562 17.73 -36.04 -15.42
C LYS A 562 17.40 -34.69 -16.07
N ALA A 563 18.16 -33.63 -15.76
CA ALA A 563 18.04 -32.34 -16.43
C ALA A 563 18.42 -32.43 -17.93
N ASP A 564 19.52 -33.12 -18.26
CA ASP A 564 19.94 -33.35 -19.66
C ASP A 564 18.86 -34.13 -20.45
N GLN A 565 18.24 -35.13 -19.81
CA GLN A 565 17.11 -35.86 -20.39
C GLN A 565 15.87 -34.97 -20.58
N ALA A 566 15.60 -34.02 -19.67
CA ALA A 566 14.50 -33.07 -19.81
C ALA A 566 14.73 -32.12 -21.00
N ILE A 567 15.96 -31.63 -21.20
CA ILE A 567 16.33 -30.81 -22.37
C ILE A 567 16.09 -31.58 -23.67
N ALA A 568 16.49 -32.85 -23.72
CA ALA A 568 16.23 -33.72 -24.87
C ALA A 568 14.71 -33.96 -25.11
N ALA A 569 13.91 -34.07 -24.04
CA ALA A 569 12.47 -34.21 -24.14
C ALA A 569 11.78 -32.93 -24.67
N VAL A 570 12.24 -31.74 -24.28
CA VAL A 570 11.78 -30.45 -24.85
C VAL A 570 12.14 -30.35 -26.33
N ALA A 571 13.37 -30.71 -26.70
CA ALA A 571 13.81 -30.73 -28.10
C ALA A 571 13.00 -31.71 -28.97
N ALA A 572 12.43 -32.76 -28.36
CA ALA A 572 11.51 -33.72 -28.99
C ALA A 572 10.02 -33.33 -28.89
N GLY A 573 9.68 -32.11 -28.43
CA GLY A 573 8.29 -31.64 -28.29
C GLY A 573 7.45 -32.39 -27.24
N SER A 574 8.09 -33.03 -26.26
CA SER A 574 7.45 -33.88 -25.25
C SER A 574 7.42 -33.22 -23.87
N ASP A 575 6.67 -32.12 -23.75
CA ASP A 575 6.63 -31.26 -22.56
C ASP A 575 6.26 -31.99 -21.26
N ASP A 576 5.33 -32.95 -21.31
CA ASP A 576 4.95 -33.73 -20.12
C ASP A 576 6.10 -34.61 -19.61
N SER A 577 6.90 -35.17 -20.53
CA SER A 577 8.10 -35.95 -20.19
C SER A 577 9.19 -35.06 -19.61
N ALA A 578 9.38 -33.85 -20.17
CA ALA A 578 10.30 -32.86 -19.62
C ALA A 578 9.88 -32.43 -18.19
N ARG A 579 8.60 -32.14 -17.96
CA ARG A 579 8.05 -31.80 -16.64
C ARG A 579 8.23 -32.93 -15.62
N ALA A 580 8.05 -34.20 -16.03
CA ALA A 580 8.30 -35.35 -15.17
C ALA A 580 9.77 -35.47 -14.78
N LEU A 581 10.69 -35.37 -15.75
CA LEU A 581 12.14 -35.45 -15.53
C LEU A 581 12.67 -34.30 -14.67
N ILE A 582 12.13 -33.08 -14.80
CA ILE A 582 12.45 -31.95 -13.92
C ILE A 582 12.00 -32.23 -12.48
N LYS A 583 10.79 -32.77 -12.27
CA LYS A 583 10.31 -33.15 -10.93
C LYS A 583 11.19 -34.22 -10.28
N GLU A 584 11.66 -35.21 -11.05
CA GLU A 584 12.61 -36.21 -10.57
C GLU A 584 13.98 -35.61 -10.21
N ALA A 585 14.51 -34.70 -11.04
CA ALA A 585 15.75 -33.99 -10.76
C ALA A 585 15.66 -33.15 -9.47
N LEU A 586 14.56 -32.43 -9.27
CA LEU A 586 14.29 -31.67 -8.04
C LEU A 586 14.12 -32.60 -6.82
N GLY A 587 13.48 -33.76 -6.97
CA GLY A 587 13.37 -34.76 -5.90
C GLY A 587 14.72 -35.31 -5.43
N LEU A 588 15.68 -35.49 -6.36
CA LEU A 588 17.05 -35.91 -6.04
C LEU A 588 17.86 -34.84 -5.29
N LEU A 589 17.55 -33.55 -5.53
CA LEU A 589 18.23 -32.41 -4.92
C LEU A 589 17.62 -32.02 -3.55
N HIS A 590 16.29 -32.03 -3.42
CA HIS A 590 15.59 -31.65 -2.17
C HIS A 590 15.61 -32.73 -1.07
N GLY A 591 16.16 -33.93 -1.33
CA GLY A 591 16.42 -34.93 -0.30
C GLY A 591 17.67 -34.65 0.55
N LEU A 592 17.99 -33.37 0.82
CA LEU A 592 19.18 -32.90 1.54
C LEU A 592 18.80 -32.29 2.89
#